data_AF-A0A949I165-F1
#
_entry.id   AF-A0A949I165-F1
#
_cell.length_a   1.000
_cell.length_b   1.000
_cell.length_c   1.000
_cell.angle_alpha   90.00
_cell.angle_beta   90.00
_cell.angle_gamma   90.00
#
_symmetry.space_group_name_H-M   'P 1'
#
loop_
_entity.id
_entity.type
_entity.pdbx_description
1 polymer ?
#
loop_
_entity_poly.entity_id
_entity_poly.type
_entity_poly.pdbx_seq_one_letter_code
_entity_poly.pdbx_strand_id
1 'polypeptide(L)'
;VYQPFSDAHFKAFKDGIRWMHDTVVQYGARIVHVTPPPFDPVGSKKHLTARGLRGFYAPYTNYDDVLARYSAWLVSQRARGWDVVDIHTPMDQFLAQRRKTNPRFTFTRDGVHPDVQGHWLMAREILMHWDAPDSLAKMDSVNAMVADDPRGAELLKAVVEKQDILRGAWLTYVGHMNFRFKPGLPLAQAEQRAAALDKKIRALEARQL
;
A
#
# COMPACT_ATOMS: atom_id res chain seq x y z
N VAL A 1 -9.24 14.91 9.56
CA VAL A 1 -8.00 14.37 8.91
C VAL A 1 -6.92 15.45 8.97
N TYR A 2 -5.65 15.09 9.18
CA TYR A 2 -4.50 16.00 9.37
C TYR A 2 -4.56 16.94 10.59
N GLN A 3 -5.34 16.58 11.61
CA GLN A 3 -5.52 17.33 12.85
C GLN A 3 -5.02 16.48 14.03
N PRO A 4 -4.79 17.09 15.21
CA PRO A 4 -4.53 16.34 16.43
C PRO A 4 -5.59 15.27 16.69
N PHE A 5 -5.21 14.27 17.48
CA PHE A 5 -6.12 13.21 17.91
C PHE A 5 -7.38 13.80 18.56
N SER A 6 -8.53 13.22 18.24
CA SER A 6 -9.78 13.45 18.97
C SER A 6 -10.57 12.17 19.04
N ASP A 7 -11.27 11.95 20.15
CA ASP A 7 -12.12 10.77 20.33
C ASP A 7 -13.24 10.72 19.28
N ALA A 8 -13.75 11.88 18.87
CA ALA A 8 -14.75 11.99 17.81
C ALA A 8 -14.22 11.47 16.46
N HIS A 9 -13.03 11.89 16.04
CA HIS A 9 -12.42 11.38 14.80
C HIS A 9 -12.07 9.91 14.90
N PHE A 10 -11.57 9.48 16.06
CA PHE A 10 -11.20 8.08 16.26
C PHE A 10 -12.43 7.17 16.27
N LYS A 11 -13.53 7.62 16.89
CA LYS A 11 -14.82 6.93 16.80
C LYS A 11 -15.29 6.82 15.35
N ALA A 12 -15.28 7.92 14.60
CA ALA A 12 -15.69 7.92 13.20
C ALA A 12 -14.83 6.96 12.35
N PHE A 13 -13.52 6.92 12.57
CA PHE A 13 -12.61 5.97 11.92
C PHE A 13 -12.99 4.52 12.25
N LYS A 14 -13.15 4.18 13.54
CA LYS A 14 -13.50 2.82 13.96
C LYS A 14 -14.85 2.37 13.40
N ASP A 15 -15.84 3.25 13.42
CA ASP A 15 -17.18 2.95 12.94
C ASP A 15 -17.18 2.74 11.42
N GLY A 16 -16.47 3.57 10.66
CA GLY A 16 -16.33 3.41 9.21
C GLY A 16 -15.61 2.12 8.83
N ILE A 17 -14.51 1.78 9.52
CA ILE A 17 -13.77 0.54 9.26
C ILE A 17 -14.61 -0.69 9.61
N ARG A 18 -15.36 -0.68 10.72
CA ARG A 18 -16.26 -1.78 11.09
C ARG A 18 -17.37 -1.94 10.08
N TRP A 19 -18.04 -0.84 9.71
CA TRP A 19 -19.08 -0.87 8.68
C TRP A 19 -18.54 -1.47 7.37
N MET A 20 -17.37 -1.04 6.91
CA MET A 20 -16.72 -1.61 5.72
C MET A 20 -16.43 -3.11 5.88
N HIS A 21 -15.83 -3.51 7.01
CA HIS A 21 -15.53 -4.91 7.30
C HIS A 21 -16.81 -5.77 7.25
N ASP A 22 -17.82 -5.39 8.03
CA ASP A 22 -19.07 -6.14 8.16
C ASP A 22 -19.78 -6.24 6.82
N THR A 23 -19.78 -5.14 6.04
CA THR A 23 -20.33 -5.12 4.68
C THR A 23 -19.60 -6.13 3.79
N VAL A 24 -18.27 -6.08 3.71
CA VAL A 24 -17.50 -6.98 2.82
C VAL A 24 -17.69 -8.45 3.21
N VAL A 25 -17.69 -8.76 4.51
CA VAL A 25 -17.92 -10.12 5.02
C VAL A 25 -19.34 -10.60 4.74
N GLN A 26 -20.35 -9.73 4.87
CA GLN A 26 -21.74 -10.07 4.56
C GLN A 26 -21.93 -10.46 3.08
N TYR A 27 -21.16 -9.86 2.17
CA TYR A 27 -21.15 -10.22 0.75
C TYR A 27 -20.33 -11.50 0.44
N GLY A 28 -19.78 -12.17 1.46
CA GLY A 28 -18.99 -13.40 1.29
C GLY A 28 -17.59 -13.16 0.73
N ALA A 29 -17.11 -11.92 0.69
CA ALA A 29 -15.78 -11.59 0.22
C ALA A 29 -14.76 -11.63 1.38
N ARG A 30 -13.52 -11.99 1.05
CA ARG A 30 -12.40 -11.89 2.00
C ARG A 30 -11.91 -10.46 2.06
N ILE A 31 -11.57 -9.99 3.26
CA ILE A 31 -11.02 -8.66 3.50
C ILE A 31 -9.70 -8.76 4.24
N VAL A 32 -8.69 -8.05 3.73
CA VAL A 32 -7.42 -7.81 4.41
C VAL A 32 -7.35 -6.32 4.71
N HIS A 33 -7.24 -5.96 5.99
CA HIS A 33 -7.01 -4.58 6.39
C HIS A 33 -5.52 -4.27 6.33
N VAL A 34 -5.16 -3.08 5.88
CA VAL A 34 -3.77 -2.63 5.87
C VAL A 34 -3.71 -1.32 6.67
N THR A 35 -2.82 -1.23 7.65
CA THR A 35 -2.66 0.01 8.43
C THR A 35 -2.22 1.17 7.53
N PRO A 36 -2.51 2.44 7.87
CA PRO A 36 -2.00 3.56 7.09
C PRO A 36 -0.46 3.63 7.14
N PRO A 37 0.23 4.02 6.05
CA PRO A 37 1.65 4.36 6.12
C PRO A 37 1.84 5.60 7.01
N PRO A 38 3.06 5.84 7.52
CA PRO A 38 3.31 6.98 8.39
C PRO A 38 3.21 8.32 7.68
N PHE A 39 2.88 9.36 8.44
CA PHE A 39 3.03 10.75 8.02
C PHE A 39 4.44 11.20 8.37
N ASP A 40 5.17 11.74 7.40
CA ASP A 40 6.55 12.15 7.62
C ASP A 40 6.74 13.68 7.55
N PRO A 41 6.87 14.37 8.70
CA PRO A 41 7.17 15.79 8.75
C PRO A 41 8.42 16.21 7.97
N VAL A 42 9.44 15.34 7.90
CA VAL A 42 10.73 15.65 7.24
C VAL A 42 10.54 15.76 5.72
N GLY A 43 9.71 14.91 5.14
CA GLY A 43 9.36 14.95 3.71
C GLY A 43 8.35 16.04 3.36
N SER A 44 7.72 16.66 4.36
CA SER A 44 6.66 17.64 4.10
C SER A 44 7.21 18.99 3.63
N LYS A 45 6.68 19.47 2.51
CA LYS A 45 6.93 20.83 2.00
C LYS A 45 5.89 21.84 2.48
N LYS A 46 4.96 21.40 3.34
CA LYS A 46 3.86 22.23 3.83
C LYS A 46 4.27 22.93 5.12
N HIS A 47 3.61 24.04 5.41
CA HIS A 47 3.73 24.67 6.71
C HIS A 47 2.98 23.84 7.75
N LEU A 48 3.72 23.07 8.54
CA LEU A 48 3.17 22.26 9.63
C LEU A 48 2.71 23.16 10.78
N THR A 49 1.59 22.80 11.40
CA THR A 49 1.02 23.60 12.50
C THR A 49 0.71 22.72 13.70
N ALA A 50 0.62 23.32 14.88
CA ALA A 50 0.24 22.59 16.09
C ALA A 50 -1.21 22.07 16.08
N ARG A 51 -2.07 22.56 15.17
CA ARG A 51 -3.52 22.28 15.18
C ARG A 51 -4.07 21.67 13.90
N GLY A 52 -3.34 21.65 12.78
CA GLY A 52 -3.83 21.04 11.55
C GLY A 52 -4.99 21.78 10.87
N LEU A 53 -5.16 23.08 11.12
CA LEU A 53 -6.42 23.81 10.88
C LEU A 53 -6.84 23.91 9.40
N ARG A 54 -5.94 23.63 8.44
CA ARG A 54 -6.24 23.66 7.00
C ARG A 54 -6.04 22.30 6.32
N GLY A 55 -6.19 21.21 7.07
CA GLY A 55 -6.02 19.86 6.55
C GLY A 55 -4.64 19.67 5.94
N PHE A 56 -4.56 19.04 4.76
CA PHE A 56 -3.29 18.80 4.06
C PHE A 56 -2.50 20.06 3.71
N TYR A 57 -3.13 21.24 3.63
CA TYR A 57 -2.42 22.49 3.34
C TYR A 57 -1.62 23.01 4.53
N ALA A 58 -2.01 22.65 5.76
CA ALA A 58 -1.30 23.00 6.98
C ALA A 58 -1.49 21.89 8.03
N PRO A 59 -0.91 20.70 7.80
CA PRO A 59 -1.22 19.52 8.59
C PRO A 59 -0.62 19.64 9.99
N TYR A 60 -1.17 18.85 10.91
CA TYR A 60 -0.65 18.75 12.27
C TYR A 60 0.78 18.20 12.25
N THR A 61 1.71 18.87 12.95
CA THR A 61 3.13 18.49 12.97
C THR A 61 3.36 17.05 13.41
N ASN A 62 2.61 16.55 14.40
CA ASN A 62 2.75 15.18 14.89
C ASN A 62 1.59 14.31 14.42
N TYR A 63 1.12 14.51 13.19
CA TYR A 63 -0.02 13.74 12.67
C TYR A 63 0.24 12.23 12.65
N ASP A 64 1.51 11.83 12.60
CA ASP A 64 1.90 10.43 12.70
C ASP A 64 1.49 9.78 14.04
N ASP A 65 1.50 10.51 15.16
CA ASP A 65 1.00 10.01 16.45
C ASP A 65 -0.48 9.58 16.37
N VAL A 66 -1.26 10.26 15.51
CA VAL A 66 -2.66 9.92 15.25
C VAL A 66 -2.75 8.64 14.42
N LEU A 67 -1.93 8.53 13.38
CA LEU A 67 -1.87 7.35 12.52
C LEU A 67 -1.39 6.13 13.30
N ALA A 68 -0.36 6.25 14.14
CA ALA A 68 0.12 5.19 15.02
C ALA A 68 -0.98 4.66 15.95
N ARG A 69 -1.79 5.56 16.56
CA ARG A 69 -2.94 5.15 17.37
C ARG A 69 -4.00 4.39 16.57
N TYR A 70 -4.25 4.82 15.33
CA TYR A 70 -5.25 4.19 14.46
C TYR A 70 -4.76 2.82 13.97
N SER A 71 -3.48 2.72 13.60
CA SER A 71 -2.78 1.49 13.25
C SER A 71 -2.80 0.49 14.41
N ALA A 72 -2.47 0.91 15.63
CA ALA A 72 -2.53 0.05 16.81
C ALA A 72 -3.93 -0.51 17.06
N TRP A 73 -4.98 0.30 16.86
CA TRP A 73 -6.35 -0.20 16.96
C TRP A 73 -6.69 -1.20 15.87
N LEU A 74 -6.31 -0.96 14.61
CA LEU A 74 -6.49 -1.93 13.52
C LEU A 74 -5.81 -3.25 13.85
N VAL A 75 -4.53 -3.23 14.24
CA VAL A 75 -3.76 -4.42 14.60
C VAL A 75 -4.42 -5.19 15.75
N SER A 76 -4.97 -4.48 16.75
CA SER A 76 -5.69 -5.14 17.85
C SER A 76 -6.93 -5.92 17.40
N GLN A 77 -7.49 -5.64 16.21
CA GLN A 77 -8.63 -6.40 15.69
C GLN A 77 -8.25 -7.82 15.24
N ARG A 78 -6.96 -8.15 15.12
CA ARG A 78 -6.50 -9.54 14.94
C ARG A 78 -7.05 -10.46 16.04
N ALA A 79 -7.17 -9.97 17.28
CA ALA A 79 -7.78 -10.72 18.39
C ALA A 79 -9.28 -11.03 18.18
N ARG A 80 -9.94 -10.36 17.24
CA ARG A 80 -11.32 -10.61 16.81
C ARG A 80 -11.38 -11.42 15.51
N GLY A 81 -10.27 -12.01 15.09
CA GLY A 81 -10.17 -12.80 13.87
C GLY A 81 -10.07 -11.99 12.58
N TRP A 82 -9.83 -10.68 12.66
CA TRP A 82 -9.61 -9.88 11.45
C TRP A 82 -8.24 -10.14 10.86
N ASP A 83 -8.18 -10.24 9.54
CA ASP A 83 -6.93 -10.24 8.79
C ASP A 83 -6.42 -8.80 8.64
N VAL A 84 -5.27 -8.50 9.23
CA VAL A 84 -4.70 -7.13 9.30
C VAL A 84 -3.20 -7.19 9.05
N VAL A 85 -2.71 -6.47 8.05
CA VAL A 85 -1.29 -6.24 7.77
C VAL A 85 -0.86 -4.93 8.44
N ASP A 86 0.20 -4.97 9.25
CA ASP A 86 0.83 -3.78 9.80
C ASP A 86 1.99 -3.32 8.93
N ILE A 87 1.77 -2.26 8.15
CA ILE A 87 2.83 -1.58 7.39
C ILE A 87 3.37 -0.36 8.14
N HIS A 88 2.64 0.15 9.14
CA HIS A 88 2.95 1.43 9.77
C HIS A 88 4.22 1.31 10.62
N THR A 89 4.19 0.37 11.57
CA THR A 89 5.29 0.12 12.50
C THR A 89 6.63 -0.15 11.80
N PRO A 90 6.74 -1.08 10.83
CA PRO A 90 8.01 -1.34 10.15
C PRO A 90 8.49 -0.15 9.30
N MET A 91 7.60 0.64 8.72
CA MET A 91 7.97 1.84 7.97
C MET A 91 8.55 2.92 8.89
N ASP A 92 7.96 3.14 10.08
CA ASP A 92 8.51 4.06 11.08
C ASP A 92 9.86 3.63 11.61
N GLN A 93 10.01 2.33 11.92
CA GLN A 93 11.28 1.76 12.35
C GLN A 93 12.36 1.96 11.28
N PHE A 94 12.01 1.80 10.00
CA PHE A 94 12.92 2.05 8.89
C PHE A 94 13.34 3.53 8.81
N LEU A 95 12.39 4.47 8.92
CA LEU A 95 12.68 5.91 8.96
C LEU A 95 13.60 6.25 10.13
N ALA A 96 13.28 5.78 11.34
CA ALA A 96 14.07 6.01 12.54
C ALA A 96 15.49 5.45 12.40
N GLN A 97 15.64 4.23 11.86
CA GLN A 97 16.94 3.61 11.65
C GLN A 97 17.79 4.38 10.63
N ARG A 98 17.22 4.79 9.50
CA ARG A 98 17.93 5.59 8.47
C ARG A 98 18.31 6.98 9.00
N ARG A 99 17.50 7.55 9.89
CA ARG A 99 17.75 8.88 10.49
C ARG A 99 18.88 8.92 11.50
N LYS A 100 19.31 7.76 12.02
CA LYS A 100 20.53 7.68 12.86
C LYS A 100 21.78 8.16 12.13
N THR A 101 21.84 7.98 10.80
CA THR A 101 23.00 8.39 9.97
C THR A 101 22.68 9.53 9.00
N ASN A 102 21.42 9.67 8.60
CA ASN A 102 20.95 10.78 7.78
C ASN A 102 19.67 11.40 8.39
N PRO A 103 19.79 12.41 9.27
CA PRO A 103 18.64 13.01 9.95
C PRO A 103 17.54 13.57 9.03
N ARG A 104 17.87 13.87 7.76
CA ARG A 104 16.92 14.35 6.75
C ARG A 104 16.38 13.24 5.84
N PHE A 105 16.68 11.98 6.14
CA PHE A 105 16.17 10.87 5.36
C PHE A 105 14.64 10.84 5.40
N THR A 106 14.05 10.67 4.23
CA THR A 106 12.63 10.50 4.00
C THR A 106 12.46 9.68 2.73
N PHE A 107 11.43 8.84 2.69
CA PHE A 107 10.96 8.20 1.45
C PHE A 107 9.71 8.90 0.92
N THR A 108 9.40 10.13 1.36
CA THR A 108 8.25 10.89 0.85
C THR A 108 8.70 12.26 0.32
N ARG A 109 7.96 12.81 -0.64
CA ARG A 109 8.22 14.15 -1.19
C ARG A 109 7.35 15.26 -0.60
N ASP A 110 6.30 14.88 0.11
CA ASP A 110 5.29 15.76 0.68
C ASP A 110 4.83 15.36 2.10
N GLY A 111 5.48 14.35 2.68
CA GLY A 111 5.15 13.79 3.99
C GLY A 111 4.02 12.77 3.97
N VAL A 112 3.45 12.44 2.80
CA VAL A 112 2.31 11.52 2.68
C VAL A 112 2.59 10.40 1.68
N HIS A 113 3.07 10.73 0.47
CA HIS A 113 3.20 9.75 -0.61
C HIS A 113 4.59 9.11 -0.60
N PRO A 114 4.69 7.80 -0.32
CA PRO A 114 5.97 7.11 -0.36
C PRO A 114 6.52 7.00 -1.79
N ASP A 115 7.84 7.00 -1.91
CA ASP A 115 8.57 6.71 -3.14
C ASP A 115 8.72 5.20 -3.34
N VAL A 116 9.59 4.79 -4.25
CA VAL A 116 9.84 3.36 -4.55
C VAL A 116 10.31 2.58 -3.31
N GLN A 117 11.14 3.17 -2.44
CA GLN A 117 11.60 2.52 -1.22
C GLN A 117 10.46 2.32 -0.23
N GLY A 118 9.62 3.34 -0.05
CA GLY A 118 8.47 3.24 0.85
C GLY A 118 7.42 2.25 0.33
N HIS A 119 7.12 2.27 -0.97
CA HIS A 119 6.25 1.27 -1.60
C HIS A 119 6.80 -0.16 -1.51
N TRP A 120 8.13 -0.33 -1.62
CA TRP A 120 8.77 -1.62 -1.39
C TRP A 120 8.52 -2.13 0.03
N LEU A 121 8.70 -1.29 1.06
CA LEU A 121 8.43 -1.67 2.44
C LEU A 121 6.97 -2.12 2.61
N MET A 122 6.02 -1.35 2.09
CA MET A 122 4.59 -1.73 2.12
C MET A 122 4.36 -3.11 1.48
N ALA A 123 4.91 -3.34 0.28
CA ALA A 123 4.76 -4.61 -0.42
C ALA A 123 5.42 -5.78 0.34
N ARG A 124 6.61 -5.56 0.89
CA ARG A 124 7.33 -6.55 1.69
C ARG A 124 6.50 -7.01 2.88
N GLU A 125 5.93 -6.10 3.66
CA GLU A 125 5.14 -6.48 4.84
C GLU A 125 3.85 -7.21 4.47
N ILE A 126 3.21 -6.84 3.36
CA ILE A 126 2.05 -7.57 2.84
C ILE A 126 2.44 -9.00 2.44
N LEU A 127 3.55 -9.15 1.72
CA LEU A 127 4.05 -10.45 1.29
C LEU A 127 4.47 -11.33 2.47
N MET A 128 5.20 -10.76 3.43
CA MET A 128 5.60 -11.44 4.67
C MET A 128 4.38 -11.90 5.47
N HIS A 129 3.32 -11.07 5.53
CA HIS A 129 2.05 -11.44 6.17
C HIS A 129 1.32 -12.58 5.44
N TRP A 130 1.59 -12.79 4.15
CA TRP A 130 1.10 -13.93 3.36
C TRP A 130 2.13 -15.06 3.25
N ASP A 131 2.97 -15.22 4.27
CA ASP A 131 3.94 -16.32 4.41
C ASP A 131 4.98 -16.39 3.27
N ALA A 132 5.37 -15.25 2.70
CA ALA A 132 6.53 -15.19 1.82
C ALA A 132 7.81 -15.64 2.55
N PRO A 133 8.81 -16.20 1.85
CA PRO A 133 10.04 -16.69 2.47
C PRO A 133 10.76 -15.63 3.31
N ASP A 134 11.33 -16.03 4.46
CA ASP A 134 12.07 -15.15 5.37
C ASP A 134 13.24 -14.40 4.72
N SER A 135 13.77 -14.88 3.60
CA SER A 135 14.79 -14.17 2.81
C SER A 135 14.30 -12.81 2.33
N LEU A 136 13.00 -12.65 2.05
CA LEU A 136 12.38 -11.40 1.61
C LEU A 136 12.51 -10.28 2.66
N ALA A 137 12.46 -10.62 3.95
CA ALA A 137 12.62 -9.65 5.04
C ALA A 137 13.96 -8.91 4.99
N LYS A 138 14.99 -9.55 4.42
CA LYS A 138 16.36 -9.01 4.30
C LYS A 138 16.60 -8.23 3.02
N MET A 139 15.64 -8.20 2.10
CA MET A 139 15.77 -7.51 0.83
C MET A 139 15.45 -6.02 0.99
N ASP A 140 16.38 -5.17 0.52
CA ASP A 140 16.27 -3.71 0.67
C ASP A 140 15.47 -3.04 -0.45
N SER A 141 15.17 -3.74 -1.55
CA SER A 141 14.45 -3.18 -2.69
C SER A 141 13.71 -4.22 -3.53
N VAL A 142 12.75 -3.75 -4.32
CA VAL A 142 12.10 -4.56 -5.36
C VAL A 142 13.10 -5.14 -6.36
N ASN A 143 14.17 -4.41 -6.69
CA ASN A 143 15.19 -4.91 -7.62
C ASN A 143 15.98 -6.09 -7.03
N ALA A 144 16.25 -6.07 -5.73
CA ALA A 144 16.88 -7.20 -5.05
C ALA A 144 15.98 -8.44 -5.09
N MET A 145 14.67 -8.27 -4.82
CA MET A 145 13.69 -9.35 -4.93
C MET A 145 13.59 -9.91 -6.35
N VAL A 146 13.53 -9.03 -7.36
CA VAL A 146 13.43 -9.43 -8.77
C VAL A 146 14.70 -10.15 -9.23
N ALA A 147 15.87 -9.79 -8.70
CA ALA A 147 17.14 -10.42 -9.04
C ALA A 147 17.36 -11.77 -8.35
N ASP A 148 16.59 -12.07 -7.30
CA ASP A 148 16.67 -13.34 -6.56
C ASP A 148 16.13 -14.54 -7.38
N ASP A 149 15.23 -14.29 -8.33
CA ASP A 149 14.82 -15.28 -9.33
C ASP A 149 15.45 -14.96 -10.70
N PRO A 150 16.15 -15.91 -11.35
CA PRO A 150 16.71 -15.72 -12.70
C PRO A 150 15.69 -15.27 -13.77
N ARG A 151 14.40 -15.53 -13.55
CA ARG A 151 13.27 -15.16 -14.40
C ARG A 151 12.46 -13.99 -13.83
N GLY A 152 12.85 -13.44 -12.69
CA GLY A 152 12.09 -12.40 -11.99
C GLY A 152 11.83 -11.18 -12.86
N ALA A 153 12.79 -10.79 -13.71
CA ALA A 153 12.61 -9.68 -14.65
C ALA A 153 11.54 -10.00 -15.73
N GLU A 154 11.49 -11.23 -16.22
CA GLU A 154 10.48 -11.65 -17.19
C GLU A 154 9.09 -11.80 -16.54
N LEU A 155 9.04 -12.34 -15.32
CA LEU A 155 7.84 -12.43 -14.51
C LEU A 155 7.25 -11.04 -14.25
N LEU A 156 8.07 -10.10 -13.74
CA LEU A 156 7.63 -8.73 -13.48
C LEU A 156 7.10 -8.06 -14.75
N LYS A 157 7.79 -8.23 -15.88
CA LYS A 157 7.34 -7.70 -17.18
C LYS A 157 5.96 -8.22 -17.56
N ALA A 158 5.74 -9.54 -17.46
CA ALA A 158 4.46 -10.15 -17.81
C ALA A 158 3.32 -9.70 -16.85
N VAL A 159 3.61 -9.57 -15.56
CA VAL A 159 2.65 -9.07 -14.56
C VAL A 159 2.27 -7.61 -14.84
N VAL A 160 3.25 -6.73 -15.10
CA VAL A 160 3.01 -5.33 -15.42
C VAL A 160 2.20 -5.20 -16.71
N GLU A 161 2.54 -5.95 -17.76
CA GLU A 161 1.80 -5.97 -19.02
C GLU A 161 0.33 -6.38 -18.81
N LYS A 162 0.10 -7.42 -18.01
CA LYS A 162 -1.25 -7.87 -17.65
C LYS A 162 -2.03 -6.77 -16.92
N GLN A 163 -1.42 -6.15 -15.92
CA GLN A 163 -2.05 -5.09 -15.12
C GLN A 163 -2.37 -3.85 -15.97
N ASP A 164 -1.48 -3.44 -16.87
CA ASP A 164 -1.69 -2.29 -17.73
C ASP A 164 -2.86 -2.50 -18.71
N ILE A 165 -2.95 -3.69 -19.32
CA ILE A 165 -4.07 -4.07 -20.21
C ILE A 165 -5.40 -4.03 -19.46
N LEU A 166 -5.47 -4.70 -18.30
CA LEU A 166 -6.70 -4.78 -17.52
C LEU A 166 -7.10 -3.41 -16.96
N ARG A 167 -6.15 -2.62 -16.45
CA ARG A 167 -6.41 -1.27 -15.94
C ARG A 167 -7.06 -0.41 -17.01
N GLY A 168 -6.48 -0.35 -18.20
CA GLY A 168 -7.05 0.44 -19.30
C GLY A 168 -8.46 -0.02 -19.67
N ALA A 169 -8.67 -1.33 -19.81
CA ALA A 169 -9.96 -1.90 -20.19
C ALA A 169 -11.06 -1.65 -19.15
N TRP A 170 -10.76 -1.87 -17.86
CA TRP A 170 -11.70 -1.62 -16.78
C TRP A 170 -12.06 -0.15 -16.65
N LEU A 171 -11.08 0.77 -16.73
CA LEU A 171 -11.34 2.21 -16.69
C LEU A 171 -12.27 2.63 -17.83
N THR A 172 -12.07 2.11 -19.04
CA THR A 172 -12.97 2.37 -20.18
C THR A 172 -14.35 1.76 -19.97
N TYR A 173 -14.43 0.50 -19.53
CA TYR A 173 -15.69 -0.22 -19.32
C TYR A 173 -16.60 0.48 -18.30
N VAL A 174 -16.03 0.99 -17.20
CA VAL A 174 -16.80 1.69 -16.16
C VAL A 174 -17.04 3.18 -16.47
N GLY A 175 -16.61 3.67 -17.63
CA GLY A 175 -16.81 5.05 -18.06
C GLY A 175 -15.97 6.08 -17.28
N HIS A 176 -14.77 5.72 -16.84
CA HIS A 176 -13.89 6.63 -16.11
C HIS A 176 -13.51 7.85 -16.96
N MET A 177 -13.79 9.06 -16.46
CA MET A 177 -13.69 10.31 -17.24
C MET A 177 -12.32 11.00 -17.21
N ASN A 178 -11.29 10.42 -16.59
CA ASN A 178 -9.97 11.05 -16.54
C ASN A 178 -9.26 10.94 -17.90
N PHE A 179 -9.25 12.05 -18.63
CA PHE A 179 -8.68 12.22 -19.97
C PHE A 179 -7.17 11.91 -20.08
N ARG A 180 -6.46 11.72 -18.96
CA ARG A 180 -5.05 11.32 -18.97
C ARG A 180 -4.86 9.85 -19.33
N PHE A 181 -5.89 9.03 -19.22
CA PHE A 181 -5.82 7.62 -19.59
C PHE A 181 -6.33 7.44 -21.03
N LYS A 182 -5.52 6.79 -21.86
CA LYS A 182 -5.96 6.35 -23.19
C LYS A 182 -7.07 5.29 -23.02
N PRO A 183 -8.09 5.27 -23.89
CA PRO A 183 -9.06 4.19 -23.90
C PRO A 183 -8.37 2.83 -23.99
N GLY A 184 -8.80 1.88 -23.15
CA GLY A 184 -8.34 0.50 -23.18
C GLY A 184 -9.01 -0.31 -24.28
N LEU A 185 -8.58 -1.56 -24.42
CA LEU A 185 -9.27 -2.53 -25.26
C LEU A 185 -10.69 -2.80 -24.74
N PRO A 186 -11.61 -3.30 -25.59
CA PRO A 186 -12.87 -3.87 -25.12
C PRO A 186 -12.60 -4.93 -24.03
N LEU A 187 -13.38 -4.93 -22.95
CA LEU A 187 -13.10 -5.74 -21.75
C LEU A 187 -12.86 -7.22 -22.08
N ALA A 188 -13.73 -7.83 -22.89
CA ALA A 188 -13.57 -9.24 -23.31
C ALA A 188 -12.23 -9.52 -24.03
N GLN A 189 -11.74 -8.59 -24.86
CA GLN A 189 -10.44 -8.74 -25.53
C GLN A 189 -9.27 -8.58 -24.54
N ALA A 190 -9.41 -7.66 -23.59
CA ALA A 190 -8.42 -7.45 -22.53
C ALA A 190 -8.31 -8.70 -21.63
N GLU A 191 -9.44 -9.29 -21.25
CA GLU A 191 -9.50 -10.52 -20.45
C GLU A 191 -8.86 -11.70 -21.18
N GLN A 192 -9.11 -11.85 -22.49
CA GLN A 192 -8.46 -12.90 -23.29
C GLN A 192 -6.93 -12.75 -23.31
N ARG A 193 -6.42 -11.52 -23.48
CA ARG A 193 -4.98 -11.25 -23.44
C ARG A 193 -4.38 -11.46 -22.05
N ALA A 194 -5.08 -11.01 -21.01
CA ALA A 194 -4.69 -11.23 -19.63
C ALA A 194 -4.62 -12.72 -19.29
N ALA A 195 -5.55 -13.53 -19.80
CA ALA A 195 -5.53 -14.98 -19.62
C ALA A 195 -4.33 -15.65 -20.31
N ALA A 196 -3.90 -15.14 -21.46
CA ALA A 196 -2.67 -15.62 -22.12
C ALA A 196 -1.41 -15.27 -21.31
N LEU A 197 -1.35 -14.04 -20.76
CA LEU A 197 -0.28 -13.62 -19.85
C LEU A 197 -0.29 -14.44 -18.55
N ASP A 198 -1.45 -14.79 -18.01
CA ASP A 198 -1.55 -15.66 -16.84
C ASP A 198 -0.96 -17.05 -17.09
N LYS A 199 -1.22 -17.64 -18.27
CA LYS A 199 -0.58 -18.91 -18.65
C LYS A 199 0.95 -18.76 -18.72
N LYS A 200 1.44 -17.65 -19.26
CA LYS A 200 2.88 -17.36 -19.32
C LYS A 200 3.48 -17.22 -17.91
N ILE A 201 2.84 -16.44 -17.03
CA ILE A 201 3.27 -16.23 -15.64
C ILE A 201 3.37 -17.58 -14.91
N ARG A 202 2.31 -18.40 -14.95
CA ARG A 202 2.31 -19.73 -14.33
C ARG A 202 3.39 -20.66 -14.90
N ALA A 203 3.66 -20.60 -16.20
CA ALA A 203 4.71 -21.40 -16.81
C ALA A 203 6.12 -20.96 -16.37
N LEU A 204 6.30 -19.66 -16.13
CA LEU A 204 7.53 -19.11 -15.55
C LEU A 204 7.68 -19.51 -14.09
N GLU A 205 6.61 -19.57 -13.31
CA GLU A 205 6.63 -20.06 -11.91
C GLU A 205 6.90 -21.57 -11.81
N ALA A 206 6.16 -22.39 -12.58
CA ALA A 206 6.15 -23.85 -12.43
C ALA A 206 7.49 -24.55 -12.71
N ARG A 207 8.40 -23.92 -13.46
CA ARG A 207 9.74 -24.48 -13.74
C ARG A 207 10.73 -24.34 -12.57
N GLN A 208 10.22 -24.02 -11.38
CA GLN A 208 10.98 -23.82 -10.14
C GLN A 208 10.92 -25.03 -9.19
N LEU A 209 10.03 -25.98 -9.46
CA LEU A 209 9.95 -27.29 -8.80
C LEU A 209 10.71 -28.34 -9.62
#